data_AF-A0A1V3FNH0-F1
#
_entry.id   AF-A0A1V3FNH0-F1
#
_cell.length_a   1.000
_cell.length_b   1.000
_cell.length_c   1.000
_cell.angle_alpha   90.00
_cell.angle_beta   90.00
_cell.angle_gamma   90.00
#
_symmetry.space_group_name_H-M   'P 1'
#
loop_
_entity.id
_entity.type
_entity.pdbx_description
1 polymer ?
#
loop_
_entity_poly.entity_id
_entity_poly.type
_entity_poly.pdbx_seq_one_letter_code
_entity_poly.pdbx_strand_id
1 'polypeptide(L)'
;MQNKFFYDEPNAAAQLSSSILRLLPASTHTPIVIMCIGTDRSTGDSLGPLVGTMLEQKGILPFHVYGTLKDPIHAVNLEDRLKDIHQQHKRAFIIAVDACLGRVKNVGMVTIEKGPIKPGAAVNKNLPSVGDAHITGIVNVSGFMEFFVLQNTRLHLVMSMAETIATGIYEAGMQLKKHQRLASLQTNELKYKLFE
;
A
#
# COMPACT_ATOMS: atom_id res chain seq x y z
N MET A 1 15.04 1.15 -13.36
CA MET A 1 14.26 2.07 -12.51
C MET A 1 14.19 1.53 -11.10
N GLN A 2 14.17 2.42 -10.12
CA GLN A 2 14.34 2.11 -8.70
C GLN A 2 13.00 1.67 -8.08
N ASN A 3 13.01 0.57 -7.31
CA ASN A 3 11.86 0.09 -6.52
C ASN A 3 12.02 0.44 -5.02
N LYS A 4 13.02 1.26 -4.69
CA LYS A 4 13.40 1.66 -3.34
C LYS A 4 13.86 3.11 -3.38
N PHE A 5 13.27 3.97 -2.58
CA PHE A 5 13.57 5.41 -2.55
C PHE A 5 13.34 5.93 -1.15
N PHE A 6 14.00 7.02 -0.77
CA PHE A 6 13.69 7.68 0.50
C PHE A 6 12.40 8.51 0.38
N TYR A 7 11.64 8.57 1.46
CA TYR A 7 10.34 9.23 1.50
C TYR A 7 10.39 10.74 1.21
N ASP A 8 11.54 11.37 1.48
CA ASP A 8 11.80 12.80 1.36
C ASP A 8 12.49 13.18 0.04
N GLU A 9 12.75 12.22 -0.84
CA GLU A 9 13.20 12.52 -2.20
C GLU A 9 12.09 13.29 -2.96
N PRO A 10 12.42 14.36 -3.72
CA PRO A 10 11.42 15.19 -4.40
C PRO A 10 10.43 14.44 -5.31
N ASN A 11 10.83 13.27 -5.83
CA ASN A 11 10.02 12.46 -6.75
C ASN A 11 9.57 11.13 -6.14
N ALA A 12 9.67 10.93 -4.81
CA ALA A 12 9.36 9.67 -4.16
C ALA A 12 7.95 9.16 -4.47
N ALA A 13 6.94 10.03 -4.37
CA ALA A 13 5.55 9.69 -4.69
C ALA A 13 5.37 9.28 -6.16
N ALA A 14 5.96 10.02 -7.09
CA ALA A 14 5.89 9.72 -8.53
C ALA A 14 6.62 8.41 -8.90
N GLN A 15 7.75 8.13 -8.24
CA GLN A 15 8.47 6.87 -8.38
C GLN A 15 7.65 5.69 -7.85
N LEU A 16 7.00 5.85 -6.69
CA LEU A 16 6.07 4.86 -6.15
C LEU A 16 4.91 4.61 -7.11
N SER A 17 4.26 5.68 -7.57
CA SER A 17 3.14 5.64 -8.50
C SER A 17 3.47 4.85 -9.76
N SER A 18 4.60 5.18 -10.39
CA SER A 18 5.10 4.47 -11.57
C SER A 18 5.38 3.00 -11.30
N SER A 19 5.85 2.67 -10.09
CA SER A 19 6.16 1.30 -9.70
C SER A 19 4.89 0.49 -9.42
N ILE A 20 3.87 1.08 -8.80
CA ILE A 20 2.55 0.48 -8.61
C ILE A 20 1.96 0.12 -9.98
N LEU A 21 1.90 1.08 -10.90
CA LEU A 21 1.30 0.88 -12.23
C LEU A 21 1.95 -0.27 -13.02
N ARG A 22 3.26 -0.50 -12.86
CA ARG A 22 3.97 -1.63 -13.49
C ARG A 22 3.61 -2.98 -12.88
N LEU A 23 3.21 -3.02 -11.61
CA LEU A 23 2.84 -4.25 -10.91
C LEU A 23 1.37 -4.62 -11.12
N LEU A 24 0.52 -3.62 -11.40
CA LEU A 24 -0.90 -3.86 -11.61
C LEU A 24 -1.15 -4.82 -12.78
N PRO A 25 -2.18 -5.69 -12.67
CA PRO A 25 -2.57 -6.57 -13.76
C PRO A 25 -3.04 -5.77 -14.98
N ALA A 26 -2.77 -6.28 -16.18
CA ALA A 26 -3.22 -5.66 -17.42
C ALA A 26 -4.76 -5.63 -17.58
N SER A 27 -5.46 -6.55 -16.89
CA SER A 27 -6.92 -6.61 -16.88
C SER A 27 -7.51 -5.44 -16.09
N THR A 28 -8.39 -4.67 -16.74
CA THR A 28 -9.13 -3.57 -16.11
C THR A 28 -10.29 -4.03 -15.22
N HIS A 29 -10.64 -5.32 -15.25
CA HIS A 29 -11.74 -5.89 -14.47
C HIS A 29 -11.28 -6.51 -13.16
N THR A 30 -9.96 -6.61 -12.94
CA THR A 30 -9.42 -7.15 -11.69
C THR A 30 -9.54 -6.10 -10.60
N PRO A 31 -10.29 -6.35 -9.51
CA PRO A 31 -10.35 -5.41 -8.39
C PRO A 31 -8.96 -5.22 -7.80
N ILE A 32 -8.61 -3.98 -7.48
CA ILE A 32 -7.35 -3.66 -6.81
C ILE A 32 -7.66 -3.29 -5.37
N VAL A 33 -7.00 -3.97 -4.43
CA VAL A 33 -7.16 -3.75 -2.99
C VAL A 33 -5.85 -3.22 -2.42
N ILE A 34 -5.91 -2.10 -1.71
CA ILE A 34 -4.84 -1.61 -0.86
C ILE A 34 -5.16 -2.05 0.57
N MET A 35 -4.36 -2.97 1.10
CA MET A 35 -4.53 -3.50 2.45
C MET A 35 -3.43 -2.94 3.34
N CYS A 36 -3.78 -1.96 4.14
CA CYS A 36 -2.88 -1.28 5.05
C CYS A 36 -2.84 -1.99 6.41
N ILE A 37 -1.65 -2.42 6.81
CA ILE A 37 -1.42 -3.28 7.96
C ILE A 37 -0.66 -2.49 9.04
N GLY A 38 -1.06 -2.70 10.29
CA GLY A 38 -0.50 -2.03 11.46
C GLY A 38 -1.55 -1.71 12.51
N THR A 39 -1.16 -0.98 13.54
CA THR A 39 -2.04 -0.56 14.64
C THR A 39 -1.84 0.92 14.97
N ASP A 40 -2.92 1.56 15.40
CA ASP A 40 -2.96 2.89 16.01
C ASP A 40 -2.33 2.96 17.41
N ARG A 41 -1.97 1.81 18.02
CA ARG A 41 -1.42 1.72 19.39
C ARG A 41 0.11 1.71 19.47
N SER A 42 0.80 1.80 18.34
CA SER A 42 2.27 1.89 18.27
C SER A 42 2.67 2.86 17.17
N THR A 43 3.51 3.84 17.50
CA THR A 43 3.86 4.90 16.54
C THR A 43 4.60 4.39 15.31
N GLY A 44 5.49 3.40 15.46
CA GLY A 44 6.19 2.78 14.34
C GLY A 44 5.29 1.89 13.49
N ASP A 45 4.34 1.20 14.13
CA ASP A 45 3.41 0.28 13.47
C ASP A 45 2.16 1.01 12.92
N SER A 46 2.03 2.32 13.12
CA SER A 46 0.87 3.08 12.63
C SER A 46 0.96 3.49 11.17
N LEU A 47 2.06 3.17 10.47
CA LEU A 47 2.29 3.57 9.07
C LEU A 47 1.13 3.13 8.16
N GLY A 48 0.74 1.85 8.20
CA GLY A 48 -0.35 1.33 7.38
C GLY A 48 -1.67 2.06 7.67
N PRO A 49 -2.21 2.02 8.90
CA PRO A 49 -3.44 2.73 9.25
C PRO A 49 -3.45 4.21 8.86
N LEU A 50 -2.31 4.91 8.97
CA LEU A 50 -2.16 6.29 8.51
C LEU A 50 -2.29 6.41 6.99
N VAL A 51 -1.60 5.56 6.22
CA VAL A 51 -1.72 5.51 4.76
C VAL A 51 -3.17 5.28 4.34
N GLY A 52 -3.85 4.29 4.92
CA GLY A 52 -5.25 3.99 4.60
C GLY A 52 -6.19 5.16 4.89
N THR A 53 -6.00 5.81 6.04
CA THR A 53 -6.78 6.99 6.44
C THR A 53 -6.56 8.16 5.47
N MET A 54 -5.31 8.44 5.09
CA MET A 54 -4.97 9.50 4.13
C MET A 54 -5.53 9.20 2.74
N LEU A 55 -5.58 7.93 2.32
CA LEU A 55 -6.19 7.54 1.06
C LEU A 55 -7.70 7.78 1.04
N GLU A 56 -8.42 7.42 2.11
CA GLU A 56 -9.86 7.71 2.22
C GLU A 56 -10.14 9.22 2.16
N GLN A 57 -9.28 10.04 2.76
CA GLN A 57 -9.41 11.49 2.75
C GLN A 57 -9.18 12.12 1.36
N LYS A 58 -8.41 11.46 0.47
CA LYS A 58 -8.14 11.95 -0.88
C LYS A 58 -9.31 11.74 -1.86
N GLY A 59 -10.38 11.04 -1.46
CA GLY A 59 -11.60 10.89 -2.24
C GLY A 59 -11.66 9.62 -3.10
N ILE A 60 -12.38 9.68 -4.23
CA ILE A 60 -12.73 8.49 -5.02
C ILE A 60 -11.51 7.94 -5.77
N LEU A 61 -11.04 6.77 -5.34
CA LEU A 61 -9.98 5.98 -5.97
C LEU A 61 -10.57 4.81 -6.79
N PRO A 62 -9.87 4.33 -7.84
CA PRO A 62 -10.20 3.06 -8.49
C PRO A 62 -9.74 1.84 -7.68
N PHE A 63 -9.41 2.02 -6.39
CA PHE A 63 -8.90 1.01 -5.49
C PHE A 63 -9.83 0.86 -4.28
N HIS A 64 -9.94 -0.34 -3.74
CA HIS A 64 -10.58 -0.58 -2.45
C HIS A 64 -9.53 -0.47 -1.34
N VAL A 65 -9.76 0.39 -0.34
CA VAL A 65 -8.82 0.61 0.76
C VAL A 65 -9.34 -0.07 2.02
N TYR A 66 -8.47 -0.81 2.70
CA TYR A 66 -8.73 -1.47 3.97
C TYR A 66 -7.60 -1.21 4.94
N GLY A 67 -7.91 -1.07 6.23
CA GLY A 67 -6.93 -0.76 7.26
C GLY A 67 -6.73 0.74 7.41
N THR A 68 -7.50 1.34 8.28
CA THR A 68 -7.40 2.78 8.61
C THR A 68 -7.17 2.94 10.09
N LEU A 69 -7.00 4.18 10.57
CA LEU A 69 -6.95 4.45 12.00
C LEU A 69 -8.28 4.08 12.68
N LYS A 70 -9.41 4.26 11.97
CA LYS A 70 -10.73 3.91 12.49
C LYS A 70 -10.94 2.39 12.54
N ASP A 71 -10.53 1.70 11.48
CA ASP A 71 -10.73 0.26 11.30
C ASP A 71 -9.38 -0.42 10.98
N PRO A 72 -8.47 -0.56 11.97
CA PRO A 72 -7.12 -1.06 11.75
C PRO A 72 -7.08 -2.55 11.43
N ILE A 73 -6.09 -2.95 10.63
CA ILE A 73 -5.78 -4.35 10.36
C ILE A 73 -4.43 -4.68 10.96
N HIS A 74 -4.44 -5.47 12.02
CA HIS A 74 -3.25 -5.85 12.78
C HIS A 74 -3.20 -7.38 12.96
N ALA A 75 -2.12 -7.90 13.52
CA ALA A 75 -1.88 -9.33 13.69
C ALA A 75 -3.04 -10.14 14.28
N VAL A 76 -3.88 -9.55 15.15
CA VAL A 76 -4.99 -10.26 15.80
C VAL A 76 -6.18 -10.52 14.87
N ASN A 77 -6.48 -9.61 13.93
CA ASN A 77 -7.64 -9.69 13.04
C ASN A 77 -7.25 -9.92 11.57
N LEU A 78 -5.95 -9.99 11.26
CA LEU A 78 -5.41 -10.06 9.90
C LEU A 78 -6.05 -11.18 9.07
N GLU A 79 -6.11 -12.39 9.62
CA GLU A 79 -6.60 -13.56 8.90
C GLU A 79 -8.07 -13.42 8.52
N ASP A 80 -8.91 -12.97 9.45
CA ASP A 80 -10.34 -12.80 9.22
C ASP A 80 -10.60 -11.66 8.23
N ARG A 81 -9.89 -10.54 8.35
CA ARG A 81 -10.02 -9.41 7.40
C ARG A 81 -9.56 -9.81 6.00
N LEU A 82 -8.52 -10.63 5.87
CA LEU A 82 -8.08 -11.16 4.59
C LEU A 82 -9.14 -12.10 3.97
N LYS A 83 -9.79 -12.94 4.78
CA LYS A 83 -10.92 -13.78 4.33
C LYS A 83 -12.08 -12.92 3.83
N ASP A 84 -12.46 -11.88 4.58
CA ASP A 84 -13.52 -10.94 4.18
C ASP A 84 -13.20 -10.28 2.84
N ILE A 85 -11.97 -9.79 2.67
CA ILE A 85 -11.50 -9.14 1.43
C ILE A 85 -11.60 -10.10 0.25
N HIS A 86 -11.14 -11.35 0.39
CA HIS A 86 -11.26 -12.36 -0.67
C HIS A 86 -12.70 -12.78 -0.96
N GLN A 87 -13.59 -12.70 0.03
CA GLN A 87 -15.02 -12.96 -0.18
C GLN A 87 -15.68 -11.83 -0.96
N GLN A 88 -15.40 -10.58 -0.60
CA GLN A 88 -15.98 -9.39 -1.20
C GLN A 88 -15.40 -9.10 -2.59
N HIS A 89 -14.09 -9.28 -2.77
CA HIS A 89 -13.37 -8.95 -4.01
C HIS A 89 -12.74 -10.20 -4.62
N LYS A 90 -13.51 -10.92 -5.42
CA LYS A 90 -13.04 -12.16 -6.04
C LYS A 90 -11.86 -11.90 -6.97
N ARG A 91 -10.77 -12.65 -6.75
CA ARG A 91 -9.52 -12.56 -7.53
C ARG A 91 -8.90 -11.14 -7.54
N ALA A 92 -9.10 -10.39 -6.46
CA ALA A 92 -8.47 -9.08 -6.33
C ALA A 92 -6.94 -9.19 -6.36
N PHE A 93 -6.30 -8.18 -6.94
CA PHE A 93 -4.87 -7.96 -6.79
C PHE A 93 -4.64 -7.12 -5.53
N ILE A 94 -4.00 -7.69 -4.52
CA ILE A 94 -3.82 -7.07 -3.21
C ILE A 94 -2.42 -6.46 -3.11
N ILE A 95 -2.34 -5.18 -2.79
CA ILE A 95 -1.11 -4.48 -2.41
C ILE A 95 -1.14 -4.28 -0.91
N ALA A 96 -0.27 -4.98 -0.18
CA ALA A 96 -0.10 -4.78 1.25
C ALA A 96 0.73 -3.50 1.52
N VAL A 97 0.41 -2.75 2.57
CA VAL A 97 1.23 -1.63 3.06
C VAL A 97 1.57 -1.91 4.51
N ASP A 98 2.87 -1.99 4.84
CA ASP A 98 3.33 -2.38 6.18
C ASP A 98 4.55 -1.54 6.62
N ALA A 99 4.78 -1.44 7.92
CA ALA A 99 6.00 -0.89 8.49
C ALA A 99 6.99 -2.01 8.81
N CYS A 100 8.28 -1.72 8.68
CA CYS A 100 9.31 -2.64 9.16
C CYS A 100 10.48 -1.90 9.80
N LEU A 101 11.29 -2.66 10.52
CA LEU A 101 12.57 -2.19 11.05
C LEU A 101 13.69 -2.61 10.09
N GLY A 102 14.76 -1.82 10.05
CA GLY A 102 15.88 -2.08 9.14
C GLY A 102 17.20 -1.50 9.61
N ARG A 103 18.19 -1.48 8.71
CA ARG A 103 19.49 -0.89 9.02
C ARG A 103 19.35 0.63 9.16
N VAL A 104 20.18 1.23 10.02
CA VAL A 104 20.20 2.70 10.27
C VAL A 104 20.19 3.51 8.97
N LYS A 105 21.05 3.17 8.02
CA LYS A 105 21.18 3.85 6.72
C LYS A 105 19.94 3.74 5.82
N ASN A 106 19.00 2.87 6.16
CA ASN A 106 17.79 2.60 5.39
C ASN A 106 16.54 3.19 6.05
N VAL A 107 16.64 3.81 7.24
CA VAL A 107 15.49 4.45 7.89
C VAL A 107 14.96 5.58 7.01
N GLY A 108 13.65 5.61 6.79
CA GLY A 108 12.99 6.49 5.82
C GLY A 108 12.86 5.91 4.41
N MET A 109 13.45 4.75 4.13
CA MET A 109 13.28 4.11 2.83
C MET A 109 11.87 3.52 2.69
N VAL A 110 11.26 3.78 1.54
CA VAL A 110 10.05 3.13 1.05
C VAL A 110 10.46 2.16 -0.05
N THR A 111 9.96 0.93 0.03
CA THR A 111 10.16 -0.09 -1.01
C THR A 111 8.83 -0.55 -1.56
N ILE A 112 8.84 -1.00 -2.81
CA ILE A 112 7.71 -1.70 -3.43
C ILE A 112 8.21 -2.93 -4.17
N GLU A 113 7.70 -4.10 -3.80
CA GLU A 113 8.16 -5.36 -4.35
C GLU A 113 6.97 -6.25 -4.75
N LYS A 114 7.20 -7.11 -5.76
CA LYS A 114 6.22 -8.12 -6.18
C LYS A 114 6.30 -9.31 -5.22
N GLY A 115 5.14 -9.89 -4.93
CA GLY A 115 5.00 -11.05 -4.06
C GLY A 115 4.45 -10.66 -2.68
N PRO A 116 4.03 -11.67 -1.90
CA PRO A 116 3.43 -11.45 -0.61
C PRO A 116 4.46 -10.98 0.42
N ILE A 117 3.96 -10.30 1.45
CA ILE A 117 4.69 -10.02 2.67
C ILE A 117 4.23 -10.96 3.80
N LYS A 118 5.08 -11.20 4.79
CA LYS A 118 4.68 -11.77 6.08
C LYS A 118 4.62 -10.63 7.10
N PRO A 119 3.43 -10.11 7.43
CA PRO A 119 3.31 -8.99 8.36
C PRO A 119 3.73 -9.38 9.77
N GLY A 120 4.19 -8.40 10.54
CA GLY A 120 4.38 -8.58 11.98
C GLY A 120 5.48 -9.57 12.35
N ALA A 121 6.63 -9.53 11.68
CA ALA A 121 7.78 -10.38 12.05
C ALA A 121 8.21 -10.24 13.53
N ALA A 122 7.87 -9.11 14.17
CA ALA A 122 8.10 -8.86 15.60
C ALA A 122 7.08 -9.54 16.54
N VAL A 123 5.98 -10.10 16.02
CA VAL A 123 5.00 -10.87 16.80
C VAL A 123 5.18 -12.36 16.51
N ASN A 124 5.41 -13.17 17.54
CA ASN A 124 5.63 -14.62 17.48
C ASN A 124 4.35 -15.42 17.08
N LYS A 125 3.57 -14.94 16.11
CA LYS A 125 2.37 -15.59 15.58
C LYS A 125 2.64 -16.11 14.17
N ASN A 126 2.09 -17.28 13.85
CA ASN A 126 2.04 -17.79 12.47
C ASN A 126 0.97 -17.01 11.69
N LEU A 127 1.35 -15.86 11.14
CA LEU A 127 0.46 -15.03 10.32
C LEU A 127 0.49 -15.48 8.86
N PRO A 128 -0.66 -15.42 8.15
CA PRO A 128 -0.69 -15.70 6.72
C PRO A 128 0.14 -14.66 5.95
N SER A 129 0.72 -15.10 4.84
CA SER A 129 1.29 -14.20 3.85
C SER A 129 0.20 -13.37 3.18
N VAL A 130 0.46 -12.08 2.95
CA VAL A 130 -0.53 -11.11 2.45
C VAL A 130 -0.03 -10.42 1.19
N GLY A 131 -0.91 -10.27 0.20
CA GLY A 131 -0.67 -9.47 -0.99
C GLY A 131 -0.07 -10.22 -2.17
N ASP A 132 -0.30 -9.68 -3.36
CA ASP A 132 0.40 -10.01 -4.61
C ASP A 132 1.61 -9.08 -4.83
N ALA A 133 1.60 -7.94 -4.15
CA ALA A 133 2.69 -6.99 -4.01
C ALA A 133 2.63 -6.36 -2.61
N HIS A 134 3.72 -5.72 -2.19
CA HIS A 134 3.75 -5.00 -0.94
C HIS A 134 4.59 -3.73 -1.03
N ILE A 135 4.20 -2.76 -0.22
CA ILE A 135 4.92 -1.52 0.05
C ILE A 135 5.38 -1.59 1.50
N THR A 136 6.67 -1.40 1.75
CA THR A 136 7.17 -1.29 3.13
C THR A 136 7.87 0.03 3.39
N GLY A 137 7.62 0.59 4.57
CA GLY A 137 8.39 1.71 5.10
C GLY A 137 9.33 1.25 6.22
N ILE A 138 10.62 1.52 6.08
CA ILE A 138 11.59 1.29 7.14
C ILE A 138 11.51 2.46 8.14
N VAL A 139 10.72 2.28 9.19
CA VAL A 139 10.35 3.37 10.12
C VAL A 139 11.39 3.60 11.22
N ASN A 140 12.21 2.58 11.51
CA ASN A 140 13.24 2.67 12.55
C ASN A 140 14.29 1.55 12.40
N VAL A 141 15.25 1.52 13.32
CA VAL A 141 16.39 0.59 13.32
C VAL A 141 15.98 -0.77 13.91
N SER A 142 16.37 -1.87 13.27
CA SER A 142 16.20 -3.23 13.81
C SER A 142 17.29 -3.59 14.82
N GLY A 143 17.06 -4.62 15.64
CA GLY A 143 18.04 -5.05 16.64
C GLY A 143 17.40 -5.51 17.95
N PHE A 144 17.86 -4.97 19.07
CA PHE A 144 17.36 -5.37 20.38
C PHE A 144 16.04 -4.66 20.71
N MET A 145 15.09 -5.40 21.32
CA MET A 145 13.79 -4.89 21.76
C MET A 145 12.94 -4.22 20.67
N GLU A 146 12.84 -4.85 19.49
CA GLU A 146 12.11 -4.32 18.32
C GLU A 146 10.68 -3.85 18.62
N PHE A 147 9.96 -4.57 19.49
CA PHE A 147 8.63 -4.16 19.94
C PHE A 147 8.64 -2.79 20.63
N PHE A 148 9.60 -2.55 21.54
CA PHE A 148 9.75 -1.26 22.23
C PHE A 148 10.21 -0.15 21.28
N VAL A 149 11.08 -0.49 20.31
CA VAL A 149 11.51 0.44 19.25
C VAL A 149 10.32 0.92 18.44
N LEU A 150 9.43 0.02 18.01
CA LEU A 150 8.22 0.39 17.28
C LEU A 150 7.30 1.28 18.14
N GLN A 151 7.14 0.99 19.43
CA GLN A 151 6.35 1.84 20.35
C GLN A 151 6.90 3.26 20.54
N ASN A 152 8.21 3.48 20.35
CA ASN A 152 8.90 4.76 20.56
C ASN A 152 9.44 5.37 19.27
N THR A 153 8.99 4.90 18.10
CA THR A 153 9.40 5.47 16.82
C THR A 153 8.89 6.90 16.70
N ARG A 154 9.68 7.80 16.09
CA ARG A 154 9.33 9.21 15.93
C ARG A 154 8.11 9.32 15.00
N LEU A 155 6.99 9.78 15.55
CA LEU A 155 5.74 9.91 14.79
C LEU A 155 5.88 10.80 13.55
N HIS A 156 6.67 11.88 13.61
CA HIS A 156 6.88 12.76 12.45
C HIS A 156 7.42 12.00 11.23
N LEU A 157 8.40 11.10 11.43
CA LEU A 157 8.94 10.29 10.33
C LEU A 157 7.84 9.41 9.73
N VAL A 158 7.07 8.72 10.59
CA VAL A 158 5.99 7.81 10.15
C VAL A 158 4.90 8.57 9.40
N MET A 159 4.51 9.76 9.88
CA MET A 159 3.56 10.64 9.22
C MET A 159 4.04 11.07 7.83
N SER A 160 5.29 11.52 7.72
CA SER A 160 5.87 11.95 6.44
C SER A 160 5.98 10.79 5.45
N MET A 161 6.36 9.59 5.92
CA MET A 161 6.36 8.38 5.09
C MET A 161 4.96 8.00 4.64
N ALA A 162 3.96 8.06 5.53
CA ALA A 162 2.57 7.77 5.20
C ALA A 162 2.03 8.72 4.13
N GLU A 163 2.36 10.02 4.23
CA GLU A 163 1.96 11.03 3.25
C GLU A 163 2.55 10.76 1.86
N THR A 164 3.84 10.44 1.79
CA THR A 164 4.50 10.08 0.52
C THR A 164 3.89 8.82 -0.08
N ILE A 165 3.65 7.78 0.73
CA ILE A 165 3.05 6.52 0.26
C ILE A 165 1.62 6.73 -0.24
N ALA A 166 0.78 7.40 0.56
CA ALA A 166 -0.60 7.69 0.19
C ALA A 166 -0.69 8.55 -1.07
N THR A 167 0.22 9.51 -1.24
CA THR A 167 0.29 10.33 -2.45
C THR A 167 0.68 9.50 -3.68
N GLY A 168 1.70 8.64 -3.57
CA GLY A 168 2.09 7.76 -4.67
C GLY A 168 1.00 6.76 -5.08
N ILE A 169 0.29 6.17 -4.10
CA ILE A 169 -0.87 5.31 -4.37
C ILE A 169 -2.00 6.10 -5.04
N TYR A 170 -2.31 7.30 -4.54
CA TYR A 170 -3.34 8.16 -5.12
C TYR A 170 -3.02 8.53 -6.57
N GLU A 171 -1.79 8.94 -6.85
CA GLU A 171 -1.34 9.26 -8.21
C GLU A 171 -1.46 8.05 -9.15
N ALA A 172 -1.09 6.86 -8.70
CA ALA A 172 -1.26 5.63 -9.48
C ALA A 172 -2.73 5.39 -9.80
N GLY A 173 -3.62 5.58 -8.83
CA GLY A 173 -5.06 5.48 -9.02
C GLY A 173 -5.59 6.48 -10.05
N MET A 174 -5.16 7.74 -9.97
CA MET A 174 -5.59 8.77 -10.92
C MET A 174 -5.11 8.48 -12.35
N GLN A 175 -3.86 8.04 -12.48
CA GLN A 175 -3.31 7.64 -13.77
C GLN A 175 -4.04 6.42 -14.34
N LEU A 176 -4.32 5.40 -13.52
CA LEU A 176 -5.06 4.21 -13.96
C LEU A 176 -6.45 4.59 -14.49
N LYS A 177 -7.19 5.41 -13.74
CA LYS A 177 -8.53 5.89 -14.13
C LYS A 177 -8.48 6.66 -15.46
N LYS A 178 -7.45 7.49 -15.67
CA LYS A 178 -7.24 8.21 -16.93
C LYS A 178 -7.03 7.24 -18.10
N HIS A 179 -6.16 6.23 -17.93
CA HIS A 179 -5.91 5.23 -18.97
C HIS A 179 -7.16 4.40 -19.32
N GLN A 180 -7.91 3.96 -18.30
CA GLN A 180 -9.17 3.24 -18.50
C GLN A 180 -10.21 4.07 -19.26
N ARG A 181 -10.34 5.36 -18.91
CA ARG A 181 -11.23 6.29 -19.62
C ARG A 181 -10.82 6.44 -21.08
N LEU A 182 -9.54 6.65 -21.38
CA LEU A 182 -9.04 6.80 -22.75
C LEU A 182 -9.27 5.52 -23.58
N ALA A 183 -9.00 4.35 -23.02
CA ALA A 183 -9.24 3.07 -23.70
C ALA A 183 -10.72 2.85 -24.04
N SER A 184 -11.63 3.24 -23.13
CA SER A 184 -13.08 3.13 -23.37
C SER A 184 -13.56 4.04 -24.50
N LEU A 185 -13.00 5.25 -24.63
CA LEU A 185 -13.34 6.19 -25.69
C LEU A 185 -12.89 5.67 -27.07
N GLN A 186 -11.65 5.18 -27.16
CA GLN A 186 -11.13 4.60 -28.41
C GLN A 186 -11.93 3.37 -28.86
N THR A 187 -12.34 2.52 -27.92
CA THR A 187 -13.18 1.35 -28.22
C THR A 187 -14.55 1.77 -28.78
N ASN A 188 -15.14 2.83 -28.23
CA ASN A 188 -16.42 3.35 -28.71
C ASN A 188 -16.30 3.95 -30.11
N GLU A 189 -15.26 4.74 -30.40
CA GLU A 189 -15.00 5.27 -31.75
C GLU A 189 -14.81 4.15 -32.80
N LEU A 190 -14.06 3.10 -32.46
CA LEU A 190 -13.87 1.94 -33.33
C LEU A 190 -15.18 1.19 -33.59
N LYS A 191 -16.03 1.04 -32.57
CA LYS A 191 -17.37 0.47 -32.76
C LYS A 191 -18.20 1.29 -33.74
N TYR A 192 -18.28 2.61 -33.57
CA TYR A 192 -19.04 3.46 -34.49
C TYR A 192 -18.53 3.36 -35.94
N LYS A 193 -17.21 3.29 -36.16
CA LYS A 193 -16.61 3.11 -37.50
C LYS A 193 -16.85 1.73 -38.13
N LEU A 194 -17.18 0.70 -37.34
CA LEU A 194 -17.55 -0.63 -37.87
C LEU A 194 -19.02 -0.73 -38.26
N PHE A 195 -19.85 0.22 -37.80
CA PHE A 195 -21.28 0.29 -38.13
C PHE A 195 -21.59 1.29 -39.25
N GLU A 196 -20.57 1.91 -39.85
CA GLU A 196 -20.62 2.68 -41.11
C GLU A 196 -20.03 1.83 -42.25
#